data_AF-A0A385JM09-F1
#
_entry.id   AF-A0A385JM09-F1
#
_cell.length_a   1.000
_cell.length_b   1.000
_cell.length_c   1.000
_cell.angle_alpha   90.00
_cell.angle_beta   90.00
_cell.angle_gamma   90.00
#
_symmetry.space_group_name_H-M   'P 1'
#
loop_
_entity.id
_entity.type
_entity.pdbx_description
1 polymer ?
#
loop_
_entity_poly.entity_id
_entity_poly.type
_entity_poly.pdbx_seq_one_letter_code
_entity_poly.pdbx_strand_id
1 'polypeptide(L)'
;MRYIDNLSLANLYKEAEKSERLRAHLLLHQSHKDKVQRLLIALVKGSYVEPHYHELPHQWEMFVILEGTIEVALYDHMGEIIESFLAGENTDTSIVNLEPNEVHSIKCLSEKALMLEVKEGPFDANYAKKFLN
;
A
#
# COMPACT_ATOMS: atom_id res chain seq x y z
N MET A 1 -18.22 14.73 7.52
CA MET A 1 -17.71 14.88 6.14
C MET A 1 -16.27 15.32 6.24
N ARG A 2 -15.34 14.65 5.54
CA ARG A 2 -13.92 15.02 5.48
C ARG A 2 -13.54 15.06 4.00
N TYR A 3 -12.89 16.13 3.58
CA TYR A 3 -12.29 16.25 2.26
C TYR A 3 -10.77 16.25 2.41
N ILE A 4 -10.06 15.77 1.40
CA ILE A 4 -8.60 15.80 1.33
C ILE A 4 -8.25 16.77 0.21
N ASP A 5 -7.65 17.89 0.57
CA ASP A 5 -7.24 18.92 -0.38
C ASP A 5 -5.77 18.74 -0.82
N ASN A 6 -5.38 19.52 -1.83
CA ASN A 6 -4.02 19.46 -2.37
C ASN A 6 -2.95 19.84 -1.34
N LEU A 7 -3.29 20.68 -0.35
CA LEU A 7 -2.35 21.03 0.73
C LEU A 7 -2.10 19.84 1.66
N SER A 8 -3.15 19.09 1.99
CA SER A 8 -3.06 17.86 2.78
C SER A 8 -2.19 16.81 2.06
N LEU A 9 -2.40 16.62 0.75
CA LEU A 9 -1.60 15.71 -0.06
C LEU A 9 -0.13 16.17 -0.15
N ALA A 10 0.12 17.46 -0.38
CA ALA A 10 1.46 18.00 -0.42
C ALA A 10 2.21 17.83 0.91
N ASN A 11 1.51 17.99 2.04
CA ASN A 11 2.10 17.74 3.36
C ASN A 11 2.40 16.24 3.57
N LEU A 12 1.51 15.35 3.14
CA LEU A 12 1.73 13.91 3.23
C LEU A 12 2.98 13.48 2.43
N TYR A 13 3.22 14.04 1.25
CA TYR A 13 4.45 13.81 0.50
C TYR A 13 5.70 14.34 1.22
N LYS A 14 5.64 15.53 1.83
CA LYS A 14 6.75 16.05 2.65
C LYS A 14 7.06 15.17 3.86
N GLU A 15 6.05 14.54 4.45
CA GLU A 15 6.25 13.55 5.52
C GLU A 15 6.90 12.27 4.97
N ALA A 16 6.48 11.82 3.80
CA ALA A 16 7.10 10.68 3.12
C ALA A 16 8.59 10.91 2.85
N GLU A 17 8.96 12.07 2.28
CA GLU A 17 10.35 12.45 1.99
C GLU A 17 11.27 12.47 3.23
N LYS A 18 10.71 12.80 4.39
CA LYS A 18 11.46 12.85 5.66
C LYS A 18 11.55 11.51 6.36
N SER A 19 10.73 10.54 5.96
CA SER A 19 10.71 9.22 6.58
C SER A 19 11.84 8.34 6.04
N GLU A 20 12.45 7.53 6.90
CA GLU A 20 13.48 6.55 6.50
C GLU A 20 12.98 5.60 5.40
N ARG A 21 11.69 5.26 5.47
CA ARG A 21 11.02 4.33 4.55
C ARG A 21 10.50 5.00 3.26
N LEU A 22 10.70 6.31 3.11
CA LEU A 22 10.27 7.11 1.96
C LEU A 22 8.76 7.04 1.68
N ARG A 23 7.95 6.84 2.73
CA ARG A 23 6.49 6.81 2.64
C ARG A 23 5.83 7.27 3.94
N ALA A 24 4.68 7.91 3.80
CA ALA A 24 3.80 8.31 4.90
C ALA A 24 2.36 7.93 4.59
N HIS A 25 1.50 7.82 5.61
CA HIS A 25 0.11 7.45 5.43
C HIS A 25 -0.85 8.37 6.17
N LEU A 26 -2.04 8.52 5.61
CA LEU A 26 -3.15 9.27 6.17
C LEU A 26 -4.35 8.36 6.36
N LEU A 27 -4.75 8.13 7.61
CA LEU A 27 -5.96 7.37 7.92
C LEU A 27 -7.20 8.14 7.47
N LEU A 28 -8.06 7.50 6.67
CA LEU A 28 -9.36 8.04 6.25
C LEU A 28 -10.52 7.52 7.11
N HIS A 29 -10.26 6.54 7.97
CA HIS A 29 -11.17 5.99 8.96
C HIS A 29 -10.93 6.65 10.33
N GLN A 30 -11.86 6.49 11.28
CA GLN A 30 -11.81 7.20 12.57
C GLN A 30 -10.99 6.46 13.62
N SER A 31 -11.05 5.13 13.60
CA SER A 31 -10.41 4.28 14.60
C SER A 31 -9.86 3.00 13.97
N HIS A 32 -8.76 2.51 14.53
CA HIS A 32 -8.26 1.16 14.23
C HIS A 32 -9.25 0.04 14.59
N LYS A 33 -10.35 0.36 15.29
CA LYS A 33 -11.47 -0.56 15.54
C LYS A 33 -12.55 -0.54 14.45
N ASP A 34 -12.43 0.34 13.46
CA ASP A 34 -13.37 0.37 12.34
C ASP A 34 -13.25 -0.92 11.51
N LYS A 35 -14.40 -1.46 11.09
CA LYS A 35 -14.49 -2.72 10.31
C LYS A 35 -13.80 -2.65 8.94
N VAL A 36 -13.54 -1.45 8.44
CA VAL A 36 -12.84 -1.23 7.18
C VAL A 36 -11.80 -0.16 7.40
N GLN A 37 -10.54 -0.51 7.16
CA GLN A 37 -9.41 0.39 7.22
C GLN A 37 -9.22 0.99 5.82
N ARG A 38 -9.22 2.32 5.73
CA ARG A 38 -8.96 3.08 4.50
C ARG A 38 -7.84 4.07 4.76
N LEU A 39 -6.81 4.07 3.93
CA LEU A 39 -5.66 4.93 4.12
C LEU A 39 -5.08 5.38 2.79
N LEU A 40 -4.69 6.64 2.70
CA LEU A 40 -3.83 7.12 1.62
C LEU A 40 -2.39 6.86 2.03
N ILE A 41 -1.59 6.34 1.11
CA ILE A 41 -0.16 6.15 1.26
C ILE A 41 0.52 6.99 0.19
N ALA A 42 1.27 8.00 0.64
CA ALA A 42 2.18 8.73 -0.23
C ALA A 42 3.52 8.02 -0.22
N LEU A 43 4.00 7.65 -1.41
CA LEU A 43 5.31 7.07 -1.63
C LEU A 43 6.15 8.07 -2.43
N VAL A 44 7.42 8.20 -2.11
CA VAL A 44 8.39 8.88 -2.99
C VAL A 44 9.38 7.88 -3.56
N LYS A 45 10.05 8.27 -4.65
CA LYS A 45 10.94 7.39 -5.41
C LYS A 45 11.91 6.62 -4.52
N GLY A 46 11.99 5.32 -4.75
CA GLY A 46 12.83 4.42 -3.95
C GLY A 46 12.17 3.90 -2.68
N SER A 47 10.97 4.35 -2.33
CA SER A 47 10.18 3.67 -1.29
C SER A 47 9.92 2.22 -1.68
N TYR A 48 10.21 1.33 -0.74
CA TYR A 48 10.04 -0.10 -0.90
C TYR A 48 9.30 -0.69 0.30
N VAL A 49 8.24 -1.43 0.02
CA VAL A 49 7.56 -2.31 0.96
C VAL A 49 8.02 -3.71 0.62
N GLU A 50 8.77 -4.33 1.52
CA GLU A 50 9.30 -5.68 1.34
C GLU A 50 8.19 -6.74 1.22
N PRO A 51 8.49 -7.94 0.68
CA PRO A 51 7.52 -9.01 0.47
C PRO A 51 6.81 -9.39 1.77
N HIS A 52 5.49 -9.29 1.76
CA HIS A 52 4.65 -9.62 2.92
C HIS A 52 3.28 -10.13 2.47
N TYR A 53 2.54 -10.70 3.41
CA TYR A 53 1.18 -11.19 3.20
C TYR A 53 0.35 -11.09 4.49
N HIS A 54 -0.96 -11.28 4.37
CA HIS A 54 -1.87 -11.38 5.50
C HIS A 54 -2.33 -12.83 5.68
N GLU A 55 -2.16 -13.37 6.89
CA GLU A 55 -2.34 -14.82 7.14
C GLU A 55 -3.78 -15.21 7.49
N LEU A 56 -4.60 -14.26 7.97
CA LEU A 56 -5.95 -14.59 8.42
C LEU A 56 -6.92 -14.60 7.22
N PRO A 57 -7.89 -15.55 7.16
CA PRO A 57 -8.78 -15.73 6.00
C PRO A 57 -9.65 -14.53 5.60
N HIS A 58 -9.75 -13.51 6.44
CA HIS A 58 -10.55 -12.31 6.20
C HIS A 58 -9.71 -11.09 5.81
N GLN A 59 -8.38 -11.19 5.84
CA GLN A 59 -7.48 -10.07 5.61
C GLN A 59 -7.12 -9.95 4.13
N TRP A 60 -8.10 -9.59 3.32
CA TRP A 60 -7.86 -9.11 1.96
C TRP A 60 -7.37 -7.65 1.99
N GLU A 61 -6.72 -7.23 0.92
CA GLU A 61 -6.33 -5.84 0.71
C GLU A 61 -6.50 -5.41 -0.75
N MET A 62 -6.75 -4.13 -0.95
CA MET A 62 -6.95 -3.53 -2.27
C MET A 62 -6.15 -2.24 -2.36
N PHE A 63 -5.44 -2.07 -3.47
CA PHE A 63 -4.74 -0.84 -3.83
C PHE A 63 -5.44 -0.16 -4.99
N VAL A 64 -5.59 1.17 -4.91
CA VAL A 64 -5.97 2.04 -6.03
C VAL A 64 -4.89 3.09 -6.19
N ILE A 65 -4.22 3.09 -7.34
CA ILE A 65 -3.11 4.02 -7.61
C ILE A 65 -3.73 5.29 -8.21
N LEU A 66 -3.65 6.39 -7.46
CA LEU A 66 -4.30 7.67 -7.76
C LEU A 66 -3.37 8.65 -8.48
N GLU A 67 -2.06 8.52 -8.28
CA GLU A 67 -1.02 9.36 -8.88
C GLU A 67 0.26 8.53 -9.03
N GLY A 68 1.02 8.78 -10.10
CA GLY A 68 2.33 8.17 -10.33
C GLY A 68 2.26 6.69 -10.69
N THR A 69 3.41 6.00 -10.56
CA THR A 69 3.57 4.61 -10.97
C THR A 69 4.35 3.83 -9.92
N ILE A 70 3.80 2.68 -9.53
CA ILE A 70 4.46 1.69 -8.67
C ILE A 70 4.70 0.40 -9.44
N GLU A 71 5.68 -0.38 -8.99
CA GLU A 71 5.80 -1.80 -9.31
C GLU A 71 5.19 -2.61 -8.16
N VAL A 72 4.40 -3.61 -8.53
CA VAL A 72 3.92 -4.65 -7.63
C VAL A 72 4.54 -5.96 -8.09
N ALA A 73 5.12 -6.72 -7.15
CA ALA A 73 5.65 -8.05 -7.43
C ALA A 73 4.97 -9.08 -6.53
N LEU A 74 4.59 -10.22 -7.10
CA LEU A 74 4.07 -11.38 -6.39
C LEU A 74 5.15 -12.43 -6.23
N TYR A 75 5.14 -13.09 -5.09
CA TYR A 75 6.12 -14.10 -4.71
C TYR A 75 5.43 -15.39 -4.34
N ASP A 76 6.12 -16.50 -4.56
CA ASP A 76 5.76 -17.73 -3.90
C ASP A 76 6.22 -17.71 -2.43
N HIS A 77 5.84 -18.73 -1.65
CA HIS A 77 6.25 -18.84 -0.25
C HIS A 77 7.73 -19.23 -0.07
N MET A 78 8.47 -19.49 -1.14
CA MET A 78 9.93 -19.69 -1.11
C MET A 78 10.69 -18.38 -1.35
N GLY A 79 9.99 -17.29 -1.71
CA GLY A 79 10.56 -15.99 -2.00
C GLY A 79 10.97 -15.78 -3.45
N GLU A 80 10.59 -16.68 -4.34
CA GLU A 80 10.81 -16.51 -5.78
C GLU A 80 9.70 -15.65 -6.38
N ILE A 81 10.07 -14.75 -7.30
CA ILE A 81 9.11 -13.88 -7.99
C ILE A 81 8.29 -14.75 -8.96
N ILE A 82 6.97 -14.75 -8.77
CA ILE A 82 6.00 -15.35 -9.69
C ILE A 82 5.77 -14.40 -10.87
N GLU A 83 5.46 -13.15 -10.55
CA GLU A 83 5.22 -12.09 -11.53
C GLU A 83 5.52 -10.71 -10.95
N SER A 84 5.79 -9.74 -11.82
CA SER A 84 5.77 -8.33 -11.47
C SER A 84 5.16 -7.49 -12.58
N PHE A 85 4.50 -6.40 -12.19
CA PHE A 85 3.83 -5.51 -13.13
C PHE A 85 3.80 -4.07 -12.62
N LEU A 86 3.59 -3.14 -13.53
CA LEU A 86 3.48 -1.71 -13.22
C LEU A 86 2.01 -1.32 -13.05
N ALA A 87 1.72 -0.57 -11.99
CA ALA A 87 0.39 -0.03 -11.73
C ALA A 87 0.43 1.50 -11.56
N GLY A 88 -0.49 2.20 -12.21
CA GLY A 88 -0.67 3.65 -12.10
C GLY A 88 -0.74 4.37 -13.45
N GLU A 89 -0.19 5.58 -13.49
CA GLU A 89 -0.18 6.42 -14.69
C GLU A 89 0.60 5.76 -15.83
N ASN A 90 0.05 5.86 -17.04
CA ASN A 90 0.62 5.30 -18.27
C ASN A 90 0.84 3.78 -18.23
N THR A 91 0.06 3.04 -17.44
CA THR A 91 0.01 1.58 -17.46
C THR A 91 -1.43 1.10 -17.69
N ASP A 92 -1.59 -0.20 -17.96
CA ASP A 92 -2.91 -0.82 -18.16
C ASP A 92 -3.59 -1.24 -16.84
N THR A 93 -2.93 -1.01 -15.69
CA THR A 93 -3.39 -1.44 -14.37
C THR A 93 -3.42 -0.27 -13.40
N SER A 94 -4.55 -0.01 -12.75
CA SER A 94 -4.65 1.04 -11.72
C SER A 94 -5.23 0.55 -10.39
N ILE A 95 -5.73 -0.68 -10.36
CA ILE A 95 -6.36 -1.29 -9.19
C ILE A 95 -5.77 -2.69 -9.03
N VAL A 96 -5.36 -3.04 -7.82
CA VAL A 96 -4.84 -4.35 -7.45
C VAL A 96 -5.67 -4.86 -6.28
N ASN A 97 -6.13 -6.11 -6.34
CA ASN A 97 -6.82 -6.79 -5.25
C ASN A 97 -6.00 -8.01 -4.87
N LEU A 98 -5.71 -8.17 -3.58
CA LEU A 98 -4.89 -9.24 -3.04
C LEU A 98 -5.69 -10.02 -2.00
N GLU A 99 -5.69 -11.32 -2.18
CA GLU A 99 -6.32 -12.27 -1.26
C GLU A 99 -5.35 -12.64 -0.12
N PRO A 100 -5.85 -13.15 1.02
CA PRO A 100 -5.00 -13.66 2.08
C PRO A 100 -3.97 -14.67 1.58
N ASN A 101 -2.76 -14.60 2.12
CA ASN A 101 -1.58 -15.39 1.74
C ASN A 101 -0.93 -15.06 0.39
N GLU A 102 -1.42 -14.08 -0.37
CA GLU A 102 -0.70 -13.59 -1.55
C GLU A 102 0.48 -12.72 -1.13
N VAL A 103 1.68 -13.27 -1.28
CA VAL A 103 2.92 -12.58 -0.91
C VAL A 103 3.25 -11.55 -1.97
N HIS A 104 3.35 -10.29 -1.55
CA HIS A 104 3.57 -9.19 -2.48
C HIS A 104 4.51 -8.11 -1.91
N SER A 105 5.18 -7.40 -2.81
CA SER A 105 5.99 -6.23 -2.51
C SER A 105 5.53 -5.04 -3.35
N ILE A 106 5.89 -3.82 -2.91
CA ILE A 106 5.56 -2.58 -3.61
C ILE A 106 6.81 -1.72 -3.71
N LYS A 107 7.08 -1.18 -4.89
CA LYS A 107 8.16 -0.21 -5.11
C LYS A 107 7.67 1.01 -5.85
N CYS A 108 7.99 2.20 -5.33
CA CYS A 108 7.68 3.46 -6.02
C CYS A 108 8.73 3.74 -7.10
N LEU A 109 8.28 3.86 -8.37
CA LEU A 109 9.16 4.08 -9.52
C LEU A 109 9.16 5.53 -10.01
N SER A 110 7.99 6.18 -9.98
CA SER A 110 7.87 7.61 -10.27
C SER A 110 8.50 8.45 -9.15
N GLU A 111 8.68 9.75 -9.39
CA GLU A 111 9.20 10.68 -8.36
C GLU A 111 8.34 10.65 -7.09
N LYS A 112 7.03 10.51 -7.27
CA LYS A 112 6.05 10.30 -6.21
C LYS A 112 4.88 9.48 -6.72
N ALA A 113 4.20 8.78 -5.81
CA ALA A 113 2.97 8.06 -6.09
C ALA A 113 2.00 8.17 -4.91
N LEU A 114 0.70 8.23 -5.21
CA LEU A 114 -0.36 8.21 -4.20
C LEU A 114 -1.17 6.94 -4.38
N MET A 115 -1.28 6.16 -3.32
CA MET A 115 -2.03 4.91 -3.32
C MET A 115 -3.12 4.96 -2.23
N LEU A 116 -4.36 4.67 -2.58
CA LEU A 116 -5.39 4.32 -1.61
C LEU A 116 -5.26 2.83 -1.31
N GLU A 117 -5.03 2.48 -0.05
CA GLU A 117 -5.16 1.11 0.44
C GLU A 117 -6.48 0.98 1.20
N VAL A 118 -7.21 -0.10 0.90
CA VAL A 118 -8.42 -0.52 1.62
C VAL A 118 -8.24 -1.96 2.07
N LYS A 119 -8.53 -2.23 3.33
CA LYS A 119 -8.47 -3.58 3.89
C LYS A 119 -9.48 -3.78 5.00
N GLU A 120 -9.74 -5.03 5.31
CA GLU A 120 -10.60 -5.38 6.43
C GLU A 120 -9.97 -4.96 7.76
N GLY A 121 -10.81 -4.47 8.67
CA GLY A 121 -10.45 -4.26 10.08
C GLY A 121 -11.37 -5.09 10.99
N PRO A 122 -11.20 -5.00 12.31
CA PRO A 122 -10.28 -4.14 13.05
C PRO A 122 -8.80 -4.41 12.79
N PHE A 123 -7.97 -3.38 12.90
CA PHE A 123 -6.51 -3.56 12.90
C PHE A 123 -6.05 -4.21 14.22
N ASP A 124 -5.29 -5.29 14.09
CA ASP A 124 -4.54 -5.94 15.18
C ASP A 124 -3.06 -5.99 14.80
N ALA A 125 -2.21 -5.35 15.62
CA ALA A 125 -0.78 -5.27 15.36
C ALA A 125 -0.10 -6.65 15.34
N ASN A 126 -0.64 -7.65 16.04
CA ASN A 126 -0.08 -9.00 16.07
C ASN A 126 -0.30 -9.76 14.75
N TYR A 127 -1.30 -9.34 13.98
CA TYR A 127 -1.69 -9.94 12.71
C TYR A 127 -1.63 -8.93 11.56
N ALA A 128 -0.87 -7.84 11.73
CA ALA A 128 -0.84 -6.75 10.75
C ALA A 128 -0.28 -7.16 9.38
N LYS A 129 0.63 -8.14 9.38
CA LYS A 129 1.24 -8.80 8.22
C LYS A 129 2.23 -9.87 8.68
N LYS A 130 2.57 -10.78 7.78
CA LYS A 130 3.68 -11.71 7.86
C LYS A 130 4.70 -11.43 6.78
N PHE A 131 5.94 -11.78 7.07
CA PHE A 131 7.03 -11.76 6.11
C PHE A 131 7.40 -13.20 5.74
N LEU A 132 8.05 -13.36 4.60
CA LEU A 132 8.73 -14.60 4.30
C LEU A 132 9.86 -14.82 5.34
N ASN A 133 10.08 -16.08 5.71
CA ASN A 133 11.15 -16.46 6.63
C ASN A 133 12.49 -16.57 5.91
#